data_AF-A0A7S3FU17-F1
#
_entry.id   AF-A0A7S3FU17-F1
#
_cell.length_a   1.000
_cell.length_b   1.000
_cell.length_c   1.000
_cell.angle_alpha   90.00
_cell.angle_beta   90.00
_cell.angle_gamma   90.00
#
_symmetry.space_group_name_H-M   'P 1'
#
loop_
_entity.id
_entity.type
_entity.pdbx_description
1 polymer ?
#
loop_
_entity_poly.entity_id
_entity_poly.type
_entity_poly.pdbx_seq_one_letter_code
_entity_poly.pdbx_strand_id
1 'polypeptide(L)'
;MGTHDLDLVQGPITYEAHAPQDIVFRALKQKEEMNCVDLFNVLRQDQKLKKYLHIIEDSPKYPVFYDANRTVLSLPPIINSETTKISFNTKNVLMEVTGTDLTKCKIVLSILASQFSQHCQGDKKNCIEPVEVIYEGNEELNQLEPSLANEYFETEVAYICRVLGIQLSLDQIKDSAVKMGLKPVESSDPAKLVKFEVSPVRPDILHSCDIAEEVGIGYGFNNIPKVYPPTNTVGAFIPENKFTDLLRHELAQASYIESLTCALLSIKENYTHLRYEEKLSEAVLLSNPKTLEYEMVRTSLIPGLLKVLQSNQ
;
A
#
# COMPACT_ATOMS: atom_id res chain seq x y z
N MET A 1 14.46 -1.74 -1.23
CA MET A 1 15.01 -3.02 -0.73
C MET A 1 16.13 -3.43 -1.66
N GLY A 2 17.30 -3.70 -1.09
CA GLY A 2 18.44 -4.33 -1.75
C GLY A 2 18.66 -5.73 -1.20
N THR A 3 19.10 -6.64 -2.06
CA THR A 3 19.58 -7.97 -1.66
C THR A 3 20.95 -8.17 -2.27
N HIS A 4 21.87 -8.64 -1.44
CA HIS A 4 23.29 -8.72 -1.75
C HIS A 4 23.83 -10.10 -1.40
N ASP A 5 24.76 -10.61 -2.22
CA ASP A 5 25.53 -11.79 -1.85
C ASP A 5 26.52 -11.41 -0.74
N LEU A 6 26.23 -11.83 0.49
CA LEU A 6 27.00 -11.44 1.67
C LEU A 6 28.46 -11.92 1.59
N ASP A 7 28.74 -13.01 0.87
CA ASP A 7 30.09 -13.53 0.69
C ASP A 7 30.98 -12.59 -0.16
N LEU A 8 30.37 -11.62 -0.85
CA LEU A 8 31.04 -10.59 -1.67
C LEU A 8 31.09 -9.21 -0.99
N VAL A 9 30.65 -9.10 0.27
CA VAL A 9 30.56 -7.83 1.00
C VAL A 9 31.49 -7.86 2.22
N GLN A 10 32.23 -6.77 2.45
CA GLN A 10 33.09 -6.64 3.62
C GLN A 10 32.58 -5.56 4.59
N GLY A 11 32.28 -5.96 5.83
CA GLY A 11 31.85 -5.03 6.88
C GLY A 11 32.99 -4.18 7.46
N PRO A 12 32.69 -3.02 8.09
CA PRO A 12 31.35 -2.45 8.30
C PRO A 12 30.72 -1.86 7.03
N ILE A 13 29.39 -1.83 7.00
CA ILE A 13 28.59 -1.25 5.91
C ILE A 13 28.10 0.14 6.35
N THR A 14 28.15 1.11 5.46
CA THR A 14 27.68 2.49 5.74
C THR A 14 26.58 2.91 4.78
N TYR A 15 25.60 3.65 5.31
CA TYR A 15 24.55 4.31 4.53
C TYR A 15 24.78 5.81 4.54
N GLU A 16 25.13 6.38 3.40
CA GLU A 16 25.61 7.76 3.28
C GLU A 16 24.89 8.49 2.14
N ALA A 17 25.07 9.81 2.05
CA ALA A 17 24.58 10.62 0.94
C ALA A 17 25.71 11.47 0.33
N HIS A 18 25.96 11.28 -0.97
CA HIS A 18 27.02 11.96 -1.72
C HIS A 18 26.49 12.62 -2.98
N ALA A 19 27.25 13.55 -3.55
CA ALA A 19 26.86 14.17 -4.81
C ALA A 19 26.87 13.12 -5.95
N PRO A 20 25.97 13.21 -6.94
CA PRO A 20 25.81 12.18 -7.96
C PRO A 20 27.07 11.95 -8.81
N GLN A 21 27.90 12.98 -9.00
CA GLN A 21 29.17 12.84 -9.72
C GLN A 21 30.23 12.02 -8.95
N ASP A 22 30.12 11.92 -7.63
CA ASP A 22 31.13 11.28 -6.76
C ASP A 22 30.84 9.78 -6.54
N ILE A 23 29.64 9.32 -6.91
CA ILE A 23 29.21 7.93 -6.74
C ILE A 23 29.45 7.18 -8.05
N VAL A 24 30.57 6.45 -8.13
CA VAL A 24 30.97 5.65 -9.30
C VAL A 24 30.86 4.16 -8.99
N PHE A 25 30.08 3.43 -9.78
CA PHE A 25 29.95 1.98 -9.64
C PHE A 25 29.39 1.31 -10.90
N ARG A 26 29.51 -0.02 -10.98
CA ARG A 26 28.88 -0.82 -12.02
C ARG A 26 27.48 -1.23 -11.57
N ALA A 27 26.48 -0.49 -12.02
CA ALA A 27 25.08 -0.79 -11.74
C ALA A 27 24.64 -2.12 -12.38
N LEU A 28 23.61 -2.76 -11.80
CA LEU A 28 23.11 -4.05 -12.25
C LEU A 28 22.81 -4.05 -13.77
N LYS A 29 23.27 -5.09 -14.47
CA LYS A 29 23.17 -5.27 -15.94
C LYS A 29 23.93 -4.24 -16.78
N GLN A 30 24.70 -3.33 -16.17
CA GLN A 30 25.60 -2.44 -16.89
C GLN A 30 26.99 -3.09 -17.04
N LYS A 31 27.66 -2.79 -18.15
CA LYS A 31 28.99 -3.36 -18.46
C LYS A 31 30.12 -2.55 -17.83
N GLU A 32 29.96 -1.24 -17.78
CA GLU A 32 30.99 -0.29 -17.38
C GLU A 32 30.60 0.38 -16.05
N GLU A 33 31.60 0.84 -15.33
CA GLU A 33 31.42 1.70 -14.16
C GLU A 33 31.10 3.12 -14.63
N MET A 34 30.09 3.73 -14.02
CA MET A 34 29.63 5.07 -14.37
C MET A 34 29.34 5.85 -13.09
N ASN A 35 29.49 7.17 -13.15
CA ASN A 35 28.93 8.03 -12.11
C ASN A 35 27.40 8.06 -12.20
N CYS A 36 26.71 8.57 -11.17
CA CYS A 36 25.25 8.57 -11.16
C CYS A 36 24.63 9.53 -12.18
N VAL A 37 25.34 10.58 -12.61
CA VAL A 37 24.86 11.50 -13.66
C VAL A 37 24.74 10.77 -15.00
N ASP A 38 25.79 10.05 -15.38
CA ASP A 38 25.83 9.25 -16.62
C ASP A 38 24.88 8.05 -16.54
N LEU A 39 24.83 7.39 -15.38
CA LEU A 39 23.89 6.30 -15.13
C LEU A 39 22.43 6.75 -15.34
N PHE A 40 22.04 7.92 -14.83
CA PHE A 40 20.68 8.44 -15.01
C PHE A 40 20.36 8.71 -16.48
N ASN A 41 21.33 9.20 -17.26
CA ASN A 41 21.15 9.37 -18.72
C ASN A 41 20.81 8.04 -19.41
N VAL A 42 21.48 6.95 -19.02
CA VAL A 42 21.19 5.60 -19.52
C VAL A 42 19.83 5.11 -19.03
N LEU A 43 19.56 5.24 -17.73
CA LEU A 43 18.33 4.71 -17.11
C LEU A 43 17.05 5.43 -17.56
N ARG A 44 17.12 6.67 -18.07
CA ARG A 44 15.95 7.35 -18.67
C ARG A 44 15.38 6.60 -19.87
N GLN A 45 16.20 5.80 -20.56
CA GLN A 45 15.76 4.96 -21.67
C GLN A 45 15.18 3.61 -21.20
N ASP A 46 15.43 3.21 -19.95
CA ASP A 46 14.92 1.95 -19.39
C ASP A 46 13.41 2.06 -19.09
N GLN A 47 12.61 1.16 -19.66
CA GLN A 47 11.16 1.20 -19.53
C GLN A 47 10.66 0.97 -18.10
N LYS A 48 11.44 0.29 -17.26
CA LYS A 48 11.09 -0.06 -15.89
C LYS A 48 11.63 0.99 -14.91
N LEU A 49 12.90 1.35 -15.04
CA LEU A 49 13.59 2.20 -14.08
C LEU A 49 13.32 3.69 -14.25
N LYS A 50 13.00 4.17 -15.47
CA LYS A 50 12.68 5.59 -15.71
C LYS A 50 11.57 6.14 -14.80
N LYS A 51 10.67 5.27 -14.34
CA LYS A 51 9.55 5.63 -13.47
C LYS A 51 9.99 6.01 -12.06
N TYR A 52 11.19 5.62 -11.63
CA TYR A 52 11.67 5.82 -10.26
C TYR A 52 12.76 6.90 -10.15
N LEU A 53 13.37 7.33 -11.27
CA LEU A 53 14.47 8.31 -11.26
C LEU A 53 14.08 9.61 -10.54
N HIS A 54 12.88 10.12 -10.82
CA HIS A 54 12.34 11.35 -10.23
C HIS A 54 12.30 11.37 -8.70
N ILE A 55 12.44 10.21 -8.02
CA ILE A 55 12.42 10.15 -6.55
C ILE A 55 13.63 10.89 -5.97
N ILE A 56 14.80 10.76 -6.61
CA ILE A 56 16.04 11.39 -6.12
C ILE A 56 16.71 12.29 -7.15
N GLU A 57 16.27 12.31 -8.41
CA GLU A 57 16.91 13.05 -9.52
C GLU A 57 17.19 14.53 -9.22
N ASP A 58 16.26 15.21 -8.54
CA ASP A 58 16.38 16.63 -8.20
C ASP A 58 17.08 16.88 -6.85
N SER A 59 17.52 15.82 -6.16
CA SER A 59 18.19 15.94 -4.85
C SER A 59 19.67 16.29 -5.03
N PRO A 60 20.25 17.17 -4.19
CA PRO A 60 21.66 17.55 -4.28
C PRO A 60 22.62 16.40 -3.95
N LYS A 61 22.14 15.38 -3.23
CA LYS A 61 22.88 14.19 -2.84
C LYS A 61 22.01 12.96 -3.00
N TYR A 62 22.61 11.85 -3.42
CA TYR A 62 21.93 10.57 -3.55
C TYR A 62 22.33 9.64 -2.41
N PRO A 63 21.37 8.89 -1.85
CA PRO A 63 21.66 7.90 -0.83
C PRO A 63 22.35 6.68 -1.46
N VAL A 64 23.35 6.14 -0.78
CA VAL A 64 24.21 5.05 -1.28
C VAL A 64 24.70 4.20 -0.13
N PHE A 65 24.79 2.89 -0.35
CA PHE A 65 25.43 1.98 0.58
C PHE A 65 26.85 1.62 0.14
N TYR A 66 27.78 1.64 1.08
CA TYR A 66 29.17 1.24 0.89
C TYR A 66 29.55 0.11 1.83
N ASP A 67 30.45 -0.76 1.36
CA ASP A 67 31.19 -1.68 2.21
C ASP A 67 32.48 -1.02 2.75
N ALA A 68 33.25 -1.74 3.57
CA ALA A 68 34.50 -1.26 4.15
C ALA A 68 35.57 -0.89 3.11
N ASN A 69 35.51 -1.48 1.92
CA ASN A 69 36.41 -1.19 0.80
C ASN A 69 35.92 -0.01 -0.06
N ARG A 70 34.84 0.67 0.33
CA ARG A 70 34.15 1.70 -0.47
C ARG A 70 33.60 1.18 -1.79
N THR A 71 33.27 -0.12 -1.85
CA THR A 71 32.49 -0.71 -2.93
C THR A 71 31.02 -0.33 -2.75
N VAL A 72 30.40 0.23 -3.79
CA VAL A 72 28.97 0.50 -3.77
C VAL A 72 28.17 -0.80 -3.79
N LEU A 73 27.28 -0.96 -2.82
CA LEU A 73 26.32 -2.06 -2.70
C LEU A 73 25.06 -1.76 -3.51
N SER A 74 24.47 -0.58 -3.29
CA SER A 74 23.25 -0.12 -3.93
C SER A 74 23.16 1.40 -3.96
N LEU A 75 22.32 1.89 -4.86
CA LEU A 75 21.87 3.28 -4.95
C LEU A 75 20.34 3.30 -4.72
N PRO A 76 19.86 3.30 -3.46
CA PRO A 76 18.43 3.34 -3.20
C PRO A 76 17.78 4.63 -3.73
N PRO A 77 16.51 4.62 -4.13
CA PRO A 77 15.65 3.45 -4.37
C PRO A 77 15.79 2.91 -5.81
N ILE A 78 16.88 3.24 -6.52
CA ILE A 78 16.98 3.07 -7.98
C ILE A 78 17.48 1.69 -8.38
N ILE A 79 18.70 1.31 -7.97
CA ILE A 79 19.34 0.08 -8.49
C ILE A 79 20.44 -0.44 -7.57
N ASN A 80 20.66 -1.76 -7.56
CA ASN A 80 21.78 -2.39 -6.85
C ASN A 80 23.03 -2.45 -7.74
N SER A 81 24.18 -2.71 -7.12
CA SER A 81 25.43 -2.96 -7.83
C SER A 81 25.47 -4.36 -8.46
N GLU A 82 26.15 -4.49 -9.60
CA GLU A 82 26.47 -5.77 -10.22
C GLU A 82 27.51 -6.56 -9.39
N THR A 83 28.34 -5.88 -8.59
CA THR A 83 29.43 -6.52 -7.80
C THR A 83 28.89 -7.45 -6.71
N THR A 84 27.77 -7.10 -6.09
CA THR A 84 27.18 -7.85 -4.97
C THR A 84 25.90 -8.57 -5.37
N LYS A 85 25.73 -8.83 -6.67
CA LYS A 85 24.52 -9.42 -7.23
C LYS A 85 24.34 -10.87 -6.76
N ILE A 86 23.13 -11.18 -6.32
CA ILE A 86 22.73 -12.54 -6.00
C ILE A 86 22.64 -13.43 -7.26
N SER A 87 22.99 -14.70 -7.11
CA SER A 87 22.91 -15.74 -8.15
C SER A 87 22.35 -17.04 -7.58
N PHE A 88 22.14 -18.06 -8.43
CA PHE A 88 21.76 -19.40 -7.96
C PHE A 88 22.81 -20.08 -7.07
N ASN A 89 24.05 -19.55 -7.05
CA ASN A 89 25.14 -20.08 -6.22
C ASN A 89 25.30 -19.31 -4.89
N THR A 90 24.57 -18.22 -4.70
CA THR A 90 24.63 -17.41 -3.47
C THR A 90 24.16 -18.22 -2.27
N LYS A 91 24.95 -18.22 -1.21
CA LYS A 91 24.68 -18.99 0.01
C LYS A 91 24.18 -18.11 1.15
N ASN A 92 24.78 -16.93 1.30
CA ASN A 92 24.47 -16.00 2.36
C ASN A 92 23.93 -14.71 1.71
N VAL A 93 22.78 -14.24 2.17
CA VAL A 93 22.11 -13.05 1.60
C VAL A 93 22.02 -11.98 2.66
N LEU A 94 22.60 -10.82 2.37
CA LEU A 94 22.37 -9.59 3.13
C LEU A 94 21.16 -8.87 2.54
N MET A 95 20.24 -8.45 3.41
CA MET A 95 19.07 -7.67 3.02
C MET A 95 19.14 -6.27 3.63
N GLU A 96 18.87 -5.26 2.80
CA GLU A 96 18.71 -3.88 3.26
C GLU A 96 17.34 -3.34 2.83
N VAL A 97 16.76 -2.49 3.69
CA VAL A 97 15.50 -1.82 3.40
C VAL A 97 15.61 -0.37 3.84
N THR A 98 15.56 0.53 2.87
CA THR A 98 15.51 1.98 3.10
C THR A 98 14.17 2.56 2.65
N GLY A 99 13.80 3.68 3.25
CA GLY A 99 12.56 4.38 2.96
C GLY A 99 12.36 5.54 3.92
N THR A 100 11.32 6.32 3.67
CA THR A 100 10.94 7.48 4.49
C THR A 100 10.06 7.11 5.69
N ASP A 101 9.59 5.86 5.75
CA ASP A 101 8.74 5.31 6.81
C ASP A 101 9.43 4.11 7.45
N LEU A 102 10.03 4.34 8.63
CA LEU A 102 10.80 3.34 9.35
C LEU A 102 9.96 2.12 9.71
N THR A 103 8.71 2.32 10.14
CA THR A 103 7.80 1.22 10.52
C THR A 103 7.54 0.30 9.33
N LYS A 104 7.26 0.87 8.16
CA LYS A 104 7.09 0.06 6.93
C LYS A 104 8.36 -0.65 6.51
N CYS A 105 9.53 0.00 6.64
CA CYS A 105 10.82 -0.64 6.35
C CYS A 105 11.05 -1.87 7.23
N LYS A 106 10.80 -1.75 8.55
CA LYS A 106 10.92 -2.86 9.50
C LYS A 106 9.95 -4.00 9.16
N ILE A 107 8.68 -3.68 8.90
CA ILE A 107 7.67 -4.69 8.52
C ILE A 107 8.11 -5.45 7.26
N VAL A 108 8.53 -4.74 6.22
CA VAL A 108 8.99 -5.36 4.97
C VAL A 108 10.20 -6.26 5.21
N LEU A 109 11.16 -5.81 6.02
CA LEU A 109 12.33 -6.60 6.38
C LEU A 109 11.92 -7.88 7.14
N SER A 110 11.09 -7.76 8.17
CA SER A 110 10.61 -8.89 8.98
C SER A 110 9.85 -9.91 8.14
N ILE A 111 8.94 -9.47 7.25
CA ILE A 111 8.20 -10.36 6.34
C ILE A 111 9.15 -11.11 5.40
N LEU A 112 10.02 -10.39 4.70
CA LEU A 112 10.91 -10.99 3.70
C LEU A 112 11.93 -11.94 4.35
N ALA A 113 12.59 -11.50 5.42
CA ALA A 113 13.55 -12.33 6.13
C ALA A 113 12.88 -13.60 6.65
N SER A 114 11.69 -13.49 7.26
CA SER A 114 10.95 -14.65 7.77
C SER A 114 10.52 -15.60 6.66
N GLN A 115 9.97 -15.10 5.56
CA GLN A 115 9.53 -15.92 4.43
C GLN A 115 10.67 -16.67 3.75
N PHE A 116 11.85 -16.06 3.62
CA PHE A 116 13.00 -16.72 2.99
C PHE A 116 13.80 -17.59 3.95
N SER A 117 13.74 -17.34 5.26
CA SER A 117 14.47 -18.14 6.28
C SER A 117 14.12 -19.64 6.25
N GLN A 118 12.92 -20.00 5.79
CA GLN A 118 12.51 -21.40 5.64
C GLN A 118 13.32 -22.18 4.60
N HIS A 119 13.99 -21.47 3.68
CA HIS A 119 14.83 -22.04 2.63
C HIS A 119 16.30 -22.19 3.06
N CYS A 120 16.68 -21.68 4.23
CA CYS A 120 17.99 -21.93 4.81
C CYS A 120 18.16 -23.42 5.16
N GLN A 121 19.40 -23.92 5.11
CA GLN A 121 19.72 -25.35 5.28
C GLN A 121 20.18 -25.68 6.70
N GLY A 122 19.97 -26.94 7.10
CA GLY A 122 20.46 -27.49 8.38
C GLY A 122 19.93 -26.73 9.59
N ASP A 123 20.83 -26.47 10.55
CA ASP A 123 20.52 -25.77 11.80
C ASP A 123 20.16 -24.29 11.61
N LYS A 124 20.35 -23.73 10.41
CA LYS A 124 19.99 -22.36 10.07
C LYS A 124 18.57 -22.20 9.52
N LYS A 125 17.81 -23.30 9.39
CA LYS A 125 16.44 -23.24 8.90
C LYS A 125 15.56 -22.45 9.87
N ASN A 126 14.80 -21.48 9.34
CA ASN A 126 14.01 -20.52 10.12
C ASN A 126 14.85 -19.65 11.07
N CYS A 127 16.15 -19.51 10.81
CA CYS A 127 17.02 -18.61 11.56
C CYS A 127 17.40 -17.42 10.67
N ILE A 128 17.39 -16.24 11.27
CA ILE A 128 17.81 -14.98 10.65
C ILE A 128 18.91 -14.40 11.51
N GLU A 129 20.04 -14.07 10.90
CA GLU A 129 21.14 -13.42 11.60
C GLU A 129 20.83 -11.91 11.69
N PRO A 130 20.69 -11.35 12.91
CA PRO A 130 20.37 -9.95 13.07
C PRO A 130 21.58 -9.06 12.76
N VAL A 131 21.31 -7.87 12.24
CA VAL A 131 22.31 -6.84 11.96
C VAL A 131 22.08 -5.65 12.88
N GLU A 132 23.15 -5.16 13.51
CA GLU A 132 23.10 -3.92 14.29
C GLU A 132 23.06 -2.72 13.34
N VAL A 133 21.99 -1.93 13.44
CA VAL A 133 21.83 -0.69 12.68
C VAL A 133 22.17 0.48 13.60
N ILE A 134 23.22 1.21 13.25
CA ILE A 134 23.73 2.34 14.03
C ILE A 134 23.34 3.65 13.35
N TYR A 135 22.62 4.52 14.07
CA TYR A 135 22.22 5.83 13.60
C TYR A 135 23.18 6.91 14.11
N GLU A 136 23.88 7.56 13.19
CA GLU A 136 24.79 8.66 13.52
C GLU A 136 24.03 9.79 14.23
N GLY A 137 24.51 10.16 15.42
CA GLY A 137 23.92 11.26 16.21
C GLY A 137 22.59 10.92 16.90
N ASN A 138 22.10 9.67 16.82
CA ASN A 138 20.88 9.24 17.51
C ASN A 138 21.01 7.81 18.04
N GLU A 139 21.78 7.66 19.12
CA GLU A 139 22.05 6.36 19.75
C GLU A 139 20.78 5.66 20.26
N GLU A 140 19.71 6.39 20.56
CA GLU A 140 18.42 5.82 21.00
C GLU A 140 17.73 5.00 19.89
N LEU A 141 18.07 5.22 18.62
CA LEU A 141 17.55 4.45 17.49
C LEU A 141 18.38 3.21 17.16
N ASN A 142 19.54 3.04 17.80
CA ASN A 142 20.40 1.88 17.56
C ASN A 142 19.68 0.61 17.99
N GLN A 143 19.58 -0.36 17.07
CA GLN A 143 18.87 -1.60 17.35
C GLN A 143 19.32 -2.74 16.45
N LEU A 144 19.10 -3.96 16.91
CA LEU A 144 19.25 -5.18 16.12
C LEU A 144 18.01 -5.36 15.23
N GLU A 145 18.23 -5.56 13.94
CA GLU A 145 17.18 -5.78 12.95
C GLU A 145 17.39 -7.07 12.15
N PRO A 146 16.31 -7.77 11.72
CA PRO A 146 14.91 -7.47 12.02
C PRO A 146 14.55 -7.78 13.48
N SER A 147 13.77 -6.90 14.10
CA SER A 147 13.06 -7.24 15.34
C SER A 147 11.89 -8.17 15.03
N LEU A 148 11.96 -9.40 15.55
CA LEU A 148 10.94 -10.45 15.38
C LEU A 148 10.19 -10.75 16.68
N ALA A 149 10.03 -9.74 17.53
CA ALA A 149 9.23 -9.88 18.74
C ALA A 149 7.76 -10.18 18.39
N ASN A 150 7.17 -11.18 19.06
CA ASN A 150 5.76 -11.48 18.89
C ASN A 150 4.92 -10.48 19.68
N GLU A 151 3.80 -10.09 19.11
CA GLU A 151 2.80 -9.27 19.78
C GLU A 151 1.71 -10.14 20.39
N TYR A 152 1.01 -9.61 21.39
CA TYR A 152 -0.02 -10.34 22.09
C TYR A 152 -1.30 -9.53 22.17
N PHE A 153 -2.39 -10.11 21.67
CA PHE A 153 -3.71 -9.50 21.68
C PHE A 153 -4.64 -10.32 22.57
N GLU A 154 -5.23 -9.66 23.55
CA GLU A 154 -6.23 -10.25 24.43
C GLU A 154 -7.60 -9.63 24.12
N THR A 155 -8.61 -10.48 23.91
CA THR A 155 -9.94 -10.06 23.45
C THR A 155 -11.02 -10.81 24.19
N GLU A 156 -12.14 -10.14 24.47
CA GLU A 156 -13.32 -10.76 25.07
C GLU A 156 -14.00 -11.73 24.10
N VAL A 157 -14.30 -12.94 24.57
CA VAL A 157 -15.10 -13.92 23.83
C VAL A 157 -16.48 -13.34 23.46
N ALA A 158 -17.09 -12.60 24.39
CA ALA A 158 -18.36 -11.93 24.17
C ALA A 158 -18.31 -10.87 23.06
N TYR A 159 -17.17 -10.17 22.91
CA TYR A 159 -16.95 -9.21 21.84
C TYR A 159 -16.92 -9.92 20.48
N ILE A 160 -16.14 -11.00 20.34
CA ILE A 160 -16.02 -11.78 19.10
C ILE A 160 -17.40 -12.31 18.68
N CYS A 161 -18.13 -12.94 19.59
CA CYS A 161 -19.48 -13.45 19.35
C CYS A 161 -20.46 -12.35 18.92
N ARG A 162 -20.39 -11.17 19.55
CA ARG A 162 -21.24 -10.02 19.22
C ARG A 162 -20.95 -9.47 17.82
N VAL A 163 -19.68 -9.34 17.45
CA VAL A 163 -19.26 -8.85 16.13
C VAL A 163 -19.65 -9.83 15.03
N LEU A 164 -19.43 -11.13 15.24
CA LEU A 164 -19.78 -12.16 14.26
C LEU A 164 -21.28 -12.48 14.21
N GLY A 165 -22.05 -12.10 15.23
CA GLY A 165 -23.48 -12.38 15.32
C GLY A 165 -23.81 -13.84 15.61
N ILE A 166 -22.88 -14.60 16.19
CA ILE A 166 -23.02 -16.02 16.51
C ILE A 166 -22.47 -16.33 17.90
N GLN A 167 -22.90 -17.45 18.49
CA GLN A 167 -22.33 -17.96 19.74
C GLN A 167 -21.27 -19.01 19.40
N LEU A 168 -20.05 -18.80 19.90
CA LEU A 168 -18.93 -19.73 19.77
C LEU A 168 -18.40 -20.09 21.15
N SER A 169 -18.00 -21.35 21.32
CA SER A 169 -17.21 -21.75 22.49
C SER A 169 -15.77 -21.22 22.39
N LEU A 170 -15.08 -21.14 23.53
CA LEU A 170 -13.67 -20.75 23.56
C LEU A 170 -12.80 -21.65 22.67
N ASP A 171 -13.09 -22.96 22.64
CA ASP A 171 -12.36 -23.92 21.81
C ASP A 171 -12.62 -23.67 20.32
N GLN A 172 -13.86 -23.41 19.91
CA GLN A 172 -14.18 -23.07 18.52
C GLN A 172 -13.47 -21.79 18.06
N ILE A 173 -13.37 -20.79 18.95
CA ILE A 173 -12.64 -19.55 18.68
C ILE A 173 -11.16 -19.83 18.47
N LYS A 174 -10.53 -20.61 19.37
CA LYS A 174 -9.12 -20.99 19.27
C LYS A 174 -8.85 -21.80 18.00
N ASP A 175 -9.66 -22.82 17.71
CA ASP A 175 -9.51 -23.66 16.51
C ASP A 175 -9.66 -22.85 15.22
N SER A 176 -10.57 -21.88 15.20
CA SER A 176 -10.76 -21.00 14.04
C SER A 176 -9.57 -20.06 13.86
N ALA A 177 -9.10 -19.44 14.94
CA ALA A 177 -7.93 -18.54 14.93
C ALA A 177 -6.64 -19.27 14.53
N VAL A 178 -6.45 -20.53 14.96
CA VAL A 178 -5.28 -21.35 14.60
C VAL A 178 -5.21 -21.63 13.10
N LYS A 179 -6.36 -21.87 12.44
CA LYS A 179 -6.40 -22.04 10.97
C LYS A 179 -5.90 -20.81 10.23
N MET A 180 -6.00 -19.63 10.84
CA MET A 180 -5.54 -18.36 10.30
C MET A 180 -4.12 -17.97 10.76
N GLY A 181 -3.43 -18.86 11.47
CA GLY A 181 -2.03 -18.66 11.86
C GLY A 181 -1.86 -17.92 13.19
N LEU A 182 -2.93 -17.71 13.96
CA LEU A 182 -2.84 -17.18 15.32
C LEU A 182 -2.52 -18.30 16.31
N LYS A 183 -1.65 -18.02 17.28
CA LYS A 183 -1.28 -19.01 18.30
C LYS A 183 -1.94 -18.68 19.64
N PRO A 184 -2.86 -19.52 20.15
CA PRO A 184 -3.50 -19.25 21.44
C PRO A 184 -2.50 -19.37 22.58
N VAL A 185 -2.58 -18.47 23.55
CA VAL A 185 -1.79 -18.46 24.78
C VAL A 185 -2.71 -18.28 26.00
N GLU A 186 -2.17 -18.45 27.21
CA GLU A 186 -2.93 -18.23 28.44
C GLU A 186 -3.38 -16.76 28.56
N SER A 187 -4.69 -16.57 28.77
CA SER A 187 -5.29 -15.26 29.01
C SER A 187 -5.31 -14.92 30.50
N SER A 188 -5.48 -13.63 30.80
CA SER A 188 -5.58 -13.12 32.17
C SER A 188 -6.84 -13.59 32.91
N ASP A 189 -7.94 -13.81 32.18
CA ASP A 189 -9.18 -14.44 32.68
C ASP A 189 -9.70 -15.47 31.66
N PRO A 190 -9.35 -16.77 31.82
CA PRO A 190 -9.77 -17.83 30.90
C PRO A 190 -11.29 -18.03 30.77
N ALA A 191 -12.09 -17.49 31.71
CA ALA A 191 -13.55 -17.61 31.64
C ALA A 191 -14.18 -16.60 30.66
N LYS A 192 -13.48 -15.51 30.33
CA LYS A 192 -14.03 -14.40 29.54
C LYS A 192 -13.15 -13.97 28.37
N LEU A 193 -11.84 -14.16 28.49
CA LEU A 193 -10.84 -13.63 27.57
C LEU A 193 -10.14 -14.74 26.81
N VAL A 194 -9.84 -14.47 25.56
CA VAL A 194 -8.93 -15.26 24.72
C VAL A 194 -7.73 -14.40 24.36
N LYS A 195 -6.54 -14.98 24.42
CA LYS A 195 -5.29 -14.30 24.09
C LYS A 195 -4.57 -15.03 22.99
N PHE A 196 -4.08 -14.28 22.01
CA PHE A 196 -3.32 -14.79 20.88
C PHE A 196 -1.96 -14.13 20.81
N GLU A 197 -0.95 -14.96 20.56
CA GLU A 197 0.36 -14.56 20.08
C GLU A 197 0.28 -14.36 18.56
N VAL A 198 0.65 -13.16 18.13
CA VAL A 198 0.63 -12.71 16.74
C VAL A 198 2.07 -12.60 16.24
N SER A 199 2.32 -13.24 15.10
CA SER A 199 3.64 -13.22 14.47
C SER A 199 3.94 -11.81 13.92
N PRO A 200 5.20 -11.33 13.99
CA PRO A 200 5.61 -10.04 13.42
C PRO A 200 5.41 -9.92 11.91
N VAL A 201 5.12 -11.04 11.22
CA VAL A 201 4.75 -11.03 9.78
C VAL A 201 3.27 -10.71 9.53
N ARG A 202 2.47 -10.52 10.59
CA ARG A 202 1.05 -10.13 10.57
C ARG A 202 0.87 -8.70 11.10
N PRO A 203 1.39 -7.68 10.40
CA PRO A 203 1.26 -6.27 10.81
C PRO A 203 -0.16 -5.73 10.66
N ASP A 204 -1.06 -6.51 10.06
CA ASP A 204 -2.46 -6.18 9.83
C ASP A 204 -3.33 -6.32 11.08
N ILE A 205 -2.87 -7.07 12.10
CA ILE A 205 -3.60 -7.25 13.36
C ILE A 205 -3.18 -6.14 14.32
N LEU A 206 -4.06 -5.19 14.54
CA LEU A 206 -3.81 -4.01 15.36
C LEU A 206 -4.84 -3.87 16.50
N HIS A 207 -5.96 -4.58 16.42
CA HIS A 207 -7.08 -4.44 17.33
C HIS A 207 -7.89 -5.75 17.47
N SER A 208 -8.72 -5.83 18.52
CA SER A 208 -9.63 -6.96 18.77
C SER A 208 -10.62 -7.25 17.64
N CYS A 209 -10.92 -6.28 16.77
CA CYS A 209 -11.76 -6.52 15.59
C CYS A 209 -11.06 -7.42 14.57
N ASP A 210 -9.74 -7.31 14.44
CA ASP A 210 -8.97 -8.11 13.50
C ASP A 210 -8.92 -9.56 14.00
N ILE A 211 -8.80 -9.77 15.31
CA ILE A 211 -8.98 -11.10 15.92
C ILE A 211 -10.38 -11.67 15.64
N ALA A 212 -11.43 -10.85 15.71
CA ALA A 212 -12.78 -11.30 15.38
C ALA A 212 -12.94 -11.64 13.89
N GLU A 213 -12.29 -10.90 12.99
CA GLU A 213 -12.21 -11.19 11.56
C GLU A 213 -11.54 -12.55 11.32
N GLU A 214 -10.36 -12.78 11.90
CA GLU A 214 -9.60 -14.04 11.78
C GLU A 214 -10.42 -15.24 12.24
N VAL A 215 -11.12 -15.10 13.38
CA VAL A 215 -12.04 -16.13 13.88
C VAL A 215 -13.20 -16.34 12.89
N GLY A 216 -13.77 -15.27 12.34
CA GLY A 216 -14.84 -15.35 11.34
C GLY A 216 -14.43 -16.07 10.05
N ILE A 217 -13.22 -15.79 9.55
CA ILE A 217 -12.65 -16.46 8.37
C ILE A 217 -12.40 -17.94 8.69
N GLY A 218 -11.74 -18.25 9.81
CA GLY A 218 -11.43 -19.61 10.24
C GLY A 218 -12.66 -20.48 10.57
N TYR A 219 -13.74 -19.84 11.02
CA TYR A 219 -15.05 -20.47 11.20
C TYR A 219 -15.77 -20.68 9.86
N GLY A 220 -15.56 -19.77 8.92
CA GLY A 220 -16.15 -19.74 7.59
C GLY A 220 -17.45 -18.94 7.55
N PHE A 221 -17.45 -17.81 6.85
CA PHE A 221 -18.61 -16.91 6.78
C PHE A 221 -19.89 -17.56 6.28
N ASN A 222 -19.82 -18.59 5.43
CA ASN A 222 -21.00 -19.29 4.95
C ASN A 222 -21.72 -20.10 6.05
N ASN A 223 -21.07 -20.35 7.18
CA ASN A 223 -21.67 -21.01 8.35
C ASN A 223 -22.40 -20.02 9.26
N ILE A 224 -22.24 -18.71 9.04
CA ILE A 224 -22.90 -17.66 9.81
C ILE A 224 -24.34 -17.50 9.28
N PRO A 225 -25.37 -17.71 10.12
CA PRO A 225 -26.75 -17.58 9.70
C PRO A 225 -27.06 -16.13 9.35
N LYS A 226 -27.68 -15.92 8.18
CA LYS A 226 -28.20 -14.60 7.80
C LYS A 226 -29.41 -14.27 8.65
N VAL A 227 -29.34 -13.17 9.39
CA VAL A 227 -30.43 -12.67 10.23
C VAL A 227 -30.89 -11.30 9.74
N TYR A 228 -32.18 -11.02 9.91
CA TYR A 228 -32.67 -9.66 9.73
C TYR A 228 -32.33 -8.84 10.97
N PRO A 229 -31.86 -7.59 10.81
CA PRO A 229 -31.63 -6.72 11.96
C PRO A 229 -32.96 -6.49 12.70
N PRO A 230 -32.98 -6.56 14.05
CA PRO A 230 -34.21 -6.47 14.82
C PRO A 230 -34.78 -5.04 14.87
N THR A 231 -34.10 -4.07 14.28
CA THR A 231 -34.47 -2.66 14.33
C THR A 231 -35.46 -2.36 13.21
N ASN A 232 -36.69 -2.00 13.57
CA ASN A 232 -37.67 -1.47 12.63
C ASN A 232 -37.48 0.03 12.46
N THR A 233 -37.39 0.51 11.22
CA THR A 233 -37.28 1.93 10.90
C THR A 233 -38.30 2.30 9.83
N VAL A 234 -38.83 3.51 9.91
CA VAL A 234 -39.72 4.06 8.89
C VAL A 234 -38.89 4.97 7.99
N GLY A 235 -38.76 4.62 6.72
CA GLY A 235 -38.09 5.46 5.73
C GLY A 235 -38.87 6.75 5.47
N ALA A 236 -38.15 7.83 5.20
CA ALA A 236 -38.72 9.10 4.77
C ALA A 236 -38.19 9.47 3.38
N PHE A 237 -39.02 10.14 2.59
CA PHE A 237 -38.58 10.70 1.31
C PHE A 237 -37.77 11.97 1.55
N ILE A 238 -36.69 12.12 0.77
CA ILE A 238 -36.06 13.42 0.57
C ILE A 238 -37.04 14.26 -0.28
N PRO A 239 -37.57 15.40 0.22
CA PRO A 239 -38.62 16.16 -0.47
C PRO A 239 -38.26 16.55 -1.91
N GLU A 240 -37.00 16.90 -2.14
CA GLU A 240 -36.47 17.29 -3.46
C GLU A 240 -36.54 16.13 -4.44
N ASN A 241 -36.13 14.92 -4.04
CA ASN A 241 -36.22 13.74 -4.89
C ASN A 241 -37.67 13.43 -5.25
N LYS A 242 -38.57 13.42 -4.25
CA LYS A 242 -39.99 13.18 -4.46
C LYS A 242 -40.61 14.20 -5.43
N PHE A 243 -40.26 15.48 -5.27
CA PHE A 243 -40.71 16.52 -6.17
C PHE A 243 -40.18 16.31 -7.59
N THR A 244 -38.89 16.01 -7.75
CA THR A 244 -38.31 15.75 -9.08
C THR A 244 -38.87 14.50 -9.74
N ASP A 245 -39.23 13.46 -8.99
CA ASP A 245 -39.89 12.26 -9.51
C ASP A 245 -41.27 12.60 -10.08
N LEU A 246 -42.05 13.42 -9.37
CA LEU A 246 -43.35 13.91 -9.86
C LEU A 246 -43.18 14.72 -11.15
N LEU A 247 -42.21 15.65 -11.19
CA LEU A 247 -41.92 16.42 -12.41
C LEU A 247 -41.51 15.55 -13.59
N ARG A 248 -40.71 14.51 -13.36
CA ARG A 248 -40.31 13.56 -14.42
C ARG A 248 -41.52 12.85 -15.03
N HIS A 249 -42.50 12.45 -14.21
CA HIS A 249 -43.73 11.85 -14.71
C HIS A 249 -44.57 12.81 -15.56
N GLU A 250 -44.74 14.07 -15.13
CA GLU A 250 -45.48 15.08 -15.89
C GLU A 250 -44.81 15.38 -17.24
N LEU A 251 -43.46 15.51 -17.27
CA LEU A 251 -42.71 15.72 -18.50
C LEU A 251 -42.83 14.55 -19.47
N ALA A 252 -42.80 13.31 -18.96
CA ALA A 252 -42.99 12.12 -19.78
C ALA A 252 -44.40 12.07 -20.40
N GLN A 253 -45.44 12.45 -19.65
CA GLN A 253 -46.82 12.56 -20.16
C GLN A 253 -46.97 13.66 -21.22
N ALA A 254 -46.18 14.72 -21.11
CA ALA A 254 -46.04 15.76 -22.14
C ALA A 254 -45.20 15.32 -23.35
N SER A 255 -44.87 14.03 -23.48
CA SER A 255 -44.08 13.44 -24.58
C SER A 255 -42.61 13.87 -24.65
N TYR A 256 -42.04 14.40 -23.57
CA TYR A 256 -40.59 14.61 -23.47
C TYR A 256 -39.88 13.31 -23.09
N ILE A 257 -38.65 13.12 -23.59
CA ILE A 257 -37.82 11.95 -23.31
C ILE A 257 -36.71 12.35 -22.32
N GLU A 258 -36.66 11.68 -21.17
CA GLU A 258 -35.60 11.87 -20.19
C GLU A 258 -34.23 11.43 -20.77
N SER A 259 -33.19 12.22 -20.50
CA SER A 259 -31.83 11.98 -20.99
C SER A 259 -30.81 12.05 -19.86
N LEU A 260 -29.94 11.04 -19.76
CA LEU A 260 -28.86 11.00 -18.79
C LEU A 260 -27.56 11.49 -19.42
N THR A 261 -27.12 12.67 -19.03
CA THR A 261 -25.90 13.32 -19.56
C THR A 261 -24.75 13.25 -18.56
N CYS A 262 -23.52 13.28 -19.05
CA CYS A 262 -22.33 13.29 -18.20
C CYS A 262 -22.33 14.55 -17.30
N ALA A 263 -21.90 14.38 -16.05
CA ALA A 263 -21.72 15.49 -15.12
C ALA A 263 -20.43 16.29 -15.42
N LEU A 264 -19.48 15.69 -16.15
CA LEU A 264 -18.22 16.29 -16.54
C LEU A 264 -18.24 16.66 -18.02
N LEU A 265 -17.64 17.80 -18.34
CA LEU A 265 -17.46 18.28 -19.72
C LEU A 265 -16.22 19.17 -19.83
N SER A 266 -15.88 19.54 -21.06
CA SER A 266 -14.83 20.53 -21.34
C SER A 266 -15.30 21.95 -21.01
N ILE A 267 -14.35 22.84 -20.75
CA ILE A 267 -14.62 24.28 -20.55
C ILE A 267 -15.29 24.86 -21.80
N LYS A 268 -14.83 24.43 -22.97
CA LYS A 268 -15.34 24.87 -24.28
C LYS A 268 -16.81 24.52 -24.47
N GLU A 269 -17.21 23.30 -24.13
CA GLU A 269 -18.60 22.86 -24.24
C GLU A 269 -19.52 23.62 -23.29
N ASN A 270 -19.04 23.94 -22.08
CA ASN A 270 -19.86 24.63 -21.08
C ASN A 270 -20.02 26.14 -21.36
N TYR A 271 -19.02 26.78 -21.96
CA TYR A 271 -19.00 28.23 -22.18
C TYR A 271 -18.85 28.63 -23.65
N THR A 272 -17.70 28.33 -24.27
CA THR A 272 -17.35 28.81 -25.61
C THR A 272 -18.39 28.45 -26.67
N HIS A 273 -18.82 27.18 -26.72
CA HIS A 273 -19.79 26.70 -27.71
C HIS A 273 -21.20 27.29 -27.50
N LEU A 274 -21.55 27.63 -26.26
CA LEU A 274 -22.79 28.33 -25.92
C LEU A 274 -22.71 29.84 -26.09
N ARG A 275 -21.52 30.37 -26.45
CA ARG A 275 -21.22 31.81 -26.54
C ARG A 275 -21.45 32.54 -25.20
N TYR A 276 -21.16 31.86 -24.09
CA TYR A 276 -21.14 32.46 -22.76
C TYR A 276 -19.74 32.92 -22.37
N GLU A 277 -19.68 33.94 -21.52
CA GLU A 277 -18.42 34.35 -20.87
C GLU A 277 -17.96 33.25 -19.91
N GLU A 278 -16.67 32.95 -19.93
CA GLU A 278 -16.09 31.90 -19.08
C GLU A 278 -16.03 32.36 -17.62
N LYS A 279 -16.91 31.78 -16.79
CA LYS A 279 -16.95 32.03 -15.35
C LYS A 279 -16.27 30.90 -14.57
N LEU A 280 -14.98 30.72 -14.79
CA LEU A 280 -14.22 29.61 -14.18
C LEU A 280 -14.20 29.67 -12.64
N SER A 281 -14.36 30.84 -12.04
CA SER A 281 -14.47 31.02 -10.59
C SER A 281 -15.74 30.41 -9.98
N GLU A 282 -16.80 30.24 -10.78
CA GLU A 282 -18.09 29.70 -10.34
C GLU A 282 -18.20 28.19 -10.61
N ALA A 283 -17.16 27.57 -11.20
CA ALA A 283 -17.18 26.18 -11.58
C ALA A 283 -16.08 25.35 -10.91
N VAL A 284 -16.33 24.05 -10.74
CA VAL A 284 -15.36 23.11 -10.17
C VAL A 284 -14.53 22.52 -11.30
N LEU A 285 -13.23 22.84 -11.31
CA LEU A 285 -12.26 22.35 -12.28
C LEU A 285 -11.55 21.10 -11.77
N LEU A 286 -11.27 20.16 -12.68
CA LEU A 286 -10.44 19.00 -12.39
C LEU A 286 -8.97 19.38 -12.52
N SER A 287 -8.18 19.05 -11.50
CA SER A 287 -6.75 19.41 -11.46
C SER A 287 -5.91 18.65 -12.49
N ASN A 288 -6.19 17.37 -12.70
CA ASN A 288 -5.45 16.49 -13.62
C ASN A 288 -6.43 15.66 -14.48
N PRO A 289 -7.18 16.28 -15.40
CA PRO A 289 -8.13 15.58 -16.23
C PRO A 289 -7.40 14.67 -17.22
N LYS A 290 -7.83 13.41 -17.33
CA LYS A 290 -7.21 12.45 -18.26
C LYS A 290 -7.53 12.76 -19.73
N THR A 291 -8.64 13.44 -19.98
CA THR A 291 -9.06 13.91 -21.31
C THR A 291 -9.59 15.32 -21.17
N LEU A 292 -9.40 16.13 -22.22
CA LEU A 292 -9.94 17.49 -22.30
C LEU A 292 -11.47 17.52 -22.35
N GLU A 293 -12.13 16.37 -22.57
CA GLU A 293 -13.59 16.27 -22.45
C GLU A 293 -14.10 16.29 -21.01
N TYR A 294 -13.22 16.17 -20.00
CA TYR A 294 -13.59 16.13 -18.59
C TYR A 294 -12.76 17.13 -17.78
N GLU A 295 -12.77 18.40 -18.19
CA GLU A 295 -12.02 19.48 -17.52
C GLU A 295 -12.76 20.05 -16.31
N MET A 296 -14.09 20.00 -16.31
CA MET A 296 -14.91 20.63 -15.27
C MET A 296 -16.21 19.88 -14.98
N VAL A 297 -16.78 20.15 -13.79
CA VAL A 297 -18.16 19.77 -13.45
C VAL A 297 -19.14 20.74 -14.10
N ARG A 298 -20.24 20.23 -14.66
CA ARG A 298 -21.26 21.02 -15.34
C ARG A 298 -21.89 22.09 -14.46
N THR A 299 -22.06 23.29 -15.01
CA THR A 299 -22.85 24.37 -14.39
C THR A 299 -24.25 24.49 -15.01
N SER A 300 -24.51 23.76 -16.09
CA SER A 300 -25.80 23.72 -16.78
C SER A 300 -26.06 22.33 -17.38
N LEU A 301 -27.32 21.97 -17.58
CA LEU A 301 -27.73 20.74 -18.29
C LEU A 301 -27.73 20.92 -19.81
N ILE A 302 -27.74 22.16 -20.30
CA ILE A 302 -27.90 22.49 -21.73
C ILE A 302 -26.79 21.87 -22.59
N PRO A 303 -25.48 21.99 -22.27
CA PRO A 303 -24.43 21.39 -23.11
C PRO A 303 -24.61 19.89 -23.31
N GLY A 304 -24.94 19.17 -22.22
CA GLY A 304 -25.19 17.73 -22.26
C GLY A 304 -26.37 17.38 -23.15
N LEU A 305 -27.48 18.12 -23.03
CA LEU A 305 -28.68 17.89 -23.86
C LEU A 305 -28.42 18.17 -25.35
N LEU A 306 -27.64 19.20 -25.68
CA LEU A 306 -27.26 19.47 -27.07
C LEU A 306 -26.39 18.36 -27.66
N LYS A 307 -25.46 17.78 -26.87
CA LYS A 307 -24.69 16.61 -27.29
C LYS A 307 -25.58 15.39 -27.52
N VAL A 308 -26.61 15.20 -26.69
CA VAL A 308 -27.59 14.12 -26.91
C VAL A 308 -28.32 14.31 -28.24
N LEU A 309 -28.77 15.52 -28.55
CA LEU A 309 -29.39 15.83 -29.85
C LEU A 309 -28.43 15.57 -31.01
N GLN A 310 -27.19 16.05 -30.93
CA GLN A 310 -26.16 15.84 -31.96
C GLN A 310 -25.94 14.35 -32.26
N SER A 311 -25.91 13.50 -31.24
CA SER A 311 -25.69 12.06 -31.38
C SER A 311 -26.90 11.28 -31.90
N ASN A 312 -28.08 11.89 -32.01
CA ASN A 312 -29.34 11.25 -32.42
C ASN A 312 -30.03 11.96 -33.60
N GLN A 313 -29.29 12.74 -34.38
CA GLN A 313 -29.73 13.26 -35.69
C GLN A 313 -29.63 12.17 -36.76
#